data_AF-A0A950WET8-F1
#
_entry.id   AF-A0A950WET8-F1
#
_cell.length_a   1.000
_cell.length_b   1.000
_cell.length_c   1.000
_cell.angle_alpha   90.00
_cell.angle_beta   90.00
_cell.angle_gamma   90.00
#
_symmetry.space_group_name_H-M   'P 1'
#
loop_
_entity.id
_entity.type
_entity.pdbx_description
1 polymer ?
#
loop_
_entity_poly.entity_id
_entity_poly.type
_entity_poly.pdbx_seq_one_letter_code
_entity_poly.pdbx_strand_id
1 'polypeptide(L)'
;ERLFGGSVFSTWPLFGSDTSRLTIEVDGKKKVGDKEAWVLKITPKGGLGTGSFMKLYFDAKDFHHIRTVYRQKELEKGFYDSMGSNANDKNVFAKGGNSSPMGGWDQDMASNGSTLTEDFDDFRNDAAGISLPHKYSVLLSIDAASGTSEFKWGFQITEYKLIKEFPADFFSFKAEMPN
;
A
#
# COMPACT_ATOMS: atom_id res chain seq x y z
N GLU A 1 -4.57 -6.74 -10.38
CA GLU A 1 -3.51 -5.70 -10.42
C GLU A 1 -2.34 -6.14 -9.53
N ARG A 2 -1.10 -5.79 -9.89
CA ARG A 2 0.14 -6.21 -9.21
C ARG A 2 0.86 -5.01 -8.59
N LEU A 3 0.14 -4.27 -7.74
CA LEU A 3 0.62 -2.97 -7.26
C LEU A 3 1.32 -3.05 -5.90
N PHE A 4 1.18 -4.16 -5.17
CA PHE A 4 1.76 -4.37 -3.85
C PHE A 4 3.27 -4.64 -3.92
N GLY A 5 4.02 -3.96 -3.04
CA GLY A 5 5.46 -4.03 -2.82
C GLY A 5 6.32 -3.17 -3.76
N GLY A 6 5.74 -2.10 -4.30
CA GLY A 6 6.40 -0.96 -4.97
C GLY A 6 7.87 -1.11 -5.40
N SER A 7 8.81 -0.57 -4.61
CA SER A 7 10.25 -0.57 -4.94
C SER A 7 10.93 -1.95 -4.85
N VAL A 8 10.28 -2.91 -4.21
CA VAL A 8 10.78 -4.28 -4.04
C VAL A 8 10.41 -5.15 -5.25
N PHE A 9 9.25 -4.91 -5.88
CA PHE A 9 8.80 -5.62 -7.07
C PHE A 9 8.70 -4.66 -8.25
N SER A 10 9.45 -4.91 -9.33
CA SER A 10 9.45 -4.07 -10.55
C SER A 10 8.12 -4.07 -11.34
N THR A 11 6.98 -4.36 -10.72
CA THR A 11 5.65 -4.45 -11.32
C THR A 11 4.90 -3.13 -11.31
N TRP A 12 5.56 -2.09 -11.82
CA TRP A 12 5.00 -0.75 -11.86
C TRP A 12 3.97 -0.61 -12.99
N PRO A 13 2.75 -0.10 -12.72
CA PRO A 13 1.71 0.07 -13.73
C PRO A 13 2.11 1.11 -14.79
N LEU A 14 3.03 2.01 -14.45
CA LEU A 14 3.61 2.99 -15.38
C LEU A 14 4.45 2.35 -16.49
N PHE A 15 4.86 1.08 -16.33
CA PHE A 15 5.60 0.34 -17.37
C PHE A 15 4.67 -0.38 -18.36
N GLY A 16 3.36 -0.38 -18.13
CA GLY A 16 2.36 -0.92 -19.07
C GLY A 16 1.89 0.12 -20.09
N SER A 17 1.56 -0.31 -21.31
CA SER A 17 1.22 0.59 -22.43
C SER A 17 -0.20 1.17 -22.40
N ASP A 18 -1.10 0.68 -21.54
CA ASP A 18 -2.49 1.16 -21.46
C ASP A 18 -2.74 1.98 -20.18
N THR A 19 -2.24 3.22 -20.18
CA THR A 19 -2.52 4.21 -19.13
C THR A 19 -3.91 4.84 -19.28
N SER A 20 -4.70 4.50 -20.31
CA SER A 20 -6.01 5.12 -20.56
C SER A 20 -6.99 4.91 -19.40
N ARG A 21 -6.80 3.80 -18.66
CA ARG A 21 -7.57 3.41 -17.47
C ARG A 21 -7.09 4.07 -16.18
N LEU A 22 -6.11 4.96 -16.23
CA LEU A 22 -5.57 5.66 -15.05
C LEU A 22 -5.68 7.17 -15.26
N THR A 23 -5.90 7.90 -14.17
CA THR A 23 -5.64 9.34 -14.08
C THR A 23 -4.41 9.53 -13.21
N ILE A 24 -3.43 10.29 -13.70
CA ILE A 24 -2.18 10.58 -12.99
C ILE A 24 -2.12 12.09 -12.76
N GLU A 25 -1.92 12.50 -11.51
CA GLU A 25 -1.84 13.88 -11.07
C GLU A 25 -0.55 14.10 -10.28
N VAL A 26 0.10 15.25 -10.47
CA VAL A 26 1.19 15.67 -9.59
C VAL A 26 0.59 16.36 -8.37
N ASP A 27 0.73 15.74 -7.19
CA ASP A 27 0.21 16.23 -5.90
C ASP A 27 1.26 17.07 -5.15
N GLY A 28 2.17 17.70 -5.90
CA GLY A 28 3.21 18.59 -5.41
C GLY A 28 4.32 17.89 -4.61
N LYS A 29 4.99 18.67 -3.75
CA LYS A 29 5.99 18.16 -2.81
C LYS A 29 5.41 18.02 -1.41
N LYS A 30 5.74 16.93 -0.72
CA LYS A 30 5.30 16.65 0.66
C LYS A 30 6.46 16.12 1.49
N LYS A 31 6.41 16.35 2.81
CA LYS A 31 7.40 15.82 3.74
C LYS A 31 7.03 14.39 4.16
N VAL A 32 7.99 13.47 4.14
CA VAL A 32 7.87 12.09 4.61
C VAL A 32 9.03 11.81 5.57
N GLY A 33 8.74 11.75 6.87
CA GLY A 33 9.80 11.75 7.89
C GLY A 33 10.62 13.03 7.77
N ASP A 34 11.93 12.89 7.53
CA ASP A 34 12.86 14.01 7.30
C ASP A 34 13.14 14.30 5.82
N LYS A 35 12.54 13.54 4.89
CA LYS A 35 12.74 13.67 3.45
C LYS A 35 11.65 14.56 2.83
N GLU A 36 12.02 15.40 1.86
CA GLU A 36 11.08 16.06 0.95
C GLU A 36 10.85 15.15 -0.26
N ALA A 37 9.60 14.96 -0.68
CA ALA A 37 9.26 14.03 -1.74
C ALA A 37 8.27 14.61 -2.75
N TRP A 38 8.50 14.36 -4.03
CA TRP A 38 7.52 14.54 -5.09
C TRP A 38 6.42 13.48 -4.98
N VAL A 39 5.17 13.90 -5.12
CA VAL A 39 4.01 13.01 -4.97
C VAL A 39 3.26 12.90 -6.28
N LEU A 40 3.07 11.66 -6.74
CA LEU A 40 2.17 11.34 -7.83
C LEU A 40 0.93 10.65 -7.28
N LYS A 41 -0.25 11.20 -7.57
CA LYS A 41 -1.53 10.56 -7.27
C LYS A 41 -2.03 9.83 -8.50
N ILE A 42 -2.33 8.55 -8.36
CA ILE A 42 -2.86 7.69 -9.41
C ILE A 42 -4.27 7.27 -9.01
N THR A 43 -5.25 7.56 -9.86
CA THR A 43 -6.65 7.17 -9.66
C THR A 43 -7.07 6.21 -10.78
N PRO A 44 -7.41 4.96 -10.48
CA PRO A 44 -7.89 4.01 -11.47
C PRO A 44 -9.31 4.36 -11.94
N LYS A 45 -9.54 4.25 -13.24
CA LYS A 45 -10.85 4.41 -13.89
C LYS A 45 -11.54 3.04 -13.92
N GLY A 46 -12.12 2.65 -12.78
CA GLY A 46 -12.86 1.39 -12.60
C GLY A 46 -12.07 0.31 -11.83
N GLY A 47 -12.76 -0.77 -11.44
CA GLY A 47 -12.16 -1.94 -10.76
C GLY A 47 -11.94 -1.78 -9.24
N LEU A 48 -11.63 -0.56 -8.77
CA LEU A 48 -11.55 -0.18 -7.36
C LEU A 48 -12.65 0.86 -7.09
N GLY A 49 -13.37 0.77 -5.97
CA GLY A 49 -14.54 1.61 -5.69
C GLY A 49 -14.26 3.10 -5.91
N THR A 50 -15.24 3.83 -6.46
CA THR A 50 -15.14 5.28 -6.74
C THR A 50 -14.57 6.03 -5.55
N GLY A 51 -13.45 6.73 -5.74
CA GLY A 51 -12.72 7.43 -4.67
C GLY A 51 -11.48 6.70 -4.14
N SER A 52 -11.19 5.50 -4.62
CA SER A 52 -9.91 4.83 -4.35
C SER A 52 -8.77 5.46 -5.16
N PHE A 53 -7.59 5.55 -4.58
CA PHE A 53 -6.40 6.11 -5.24
C PHE A 53 -5.12 5.51 -4.66
N MET A 54 -4.02 5.78 -5.36
CA MET A 54 -2.67 5.51 -4.89
C MET A 54 -1.86 6.80 -4.88
N LYS A 55 -0.95 6.95 -3.94
CA LYS A 55 0.07 8.01 -3.94
C LYS A 55 1.46 7.38 -3.90
N LEU A 56 2.30 7.79 -4.85
CA LEU A 56 3.69 7.38 -4.95
C LEU A 56 4.55 8.58 -4.53
N TYR A 57 5.49 8.34 -3.61
CA TYR A 57 6.36 9.37 -3.06
C TYR A 57 7.79 9.08 -3.48
N PHE A 58 8.40 10.04 -4.18
CA PHE A 58 9.78 9.97 -4.64
C PHE A 58 10.60 11.02 -3.92
N ASP A 59 11.70 10.64 -3.27
CA ASP A 59 12.62 11.58 -2.65
C ASP A 59 13.04 12.66 -3.67
N ALA A 60 12.92 13.93 -3.31
CA ALA A 60 13.21 15.05 -4.19
C ALA A 60 14.70 15.19 -4.53
N LYS A 61 15.59 14.55 -3.75
CA LYS A 61 17.05 14.61 -3.94
C LYS A 61 17.55 13.59 -4.97
N ASP A 62 17.13 12.33 -4.83
CA ASP A 62 17.68 11.20 -5.59
C ASP A 62 16.61 10.40 -6.35
N PHE A 63 15.34 10.82 -6.28
CA PHE A 63 14.20 10.18 -6.93
C PHE A 63 13.97 8.72 -6.53
N HIS A 64 14.53 8.27 -5.40
CA HIS A 64 14.16 6.97 -4.85
C HIS A 64 12.67 6.96 -4.49
N HIS A 65 11.97 5.90 -4.88
CA HIS A 65 10.60 5.69 -4.46
C HIS A 65 10.58 5.21 -3.00
N ILE A 66 10.25 6.14 -2.10
CA ILE A 66 10.39 5.97 -0.65
C ILE A 66 9.09 5.59 0.05
N ARG A 67 7.93 5.81 -0.58
CA ARG A 67 6.63 5.43 -0.01
C ARG A 67 5.56 5.22 -1.07
N THR A 68 4.70 4.22 -0.85
CA THR A 68 3.39 4.14 -1.50
C THR A 68 2.28 4.21 -0.48
N VAL A 69 1.19 4.90 -0.81
CA VAL A 69 -0.05 4.88 -0.04
C VAL A 69 -1.18 4.43 -0.97
N TYR A 70 -1.83 3.33 -0.62
CA TYR A 70 -3.06 2.86 -1.27
C TYR A 70 -4.22 3.24 -0.38
N ARG A 71 -5.21 3.96 -0.93
CA ARG A 71 -6.49 4.19 -0.27
C ARG A 71 -7.56 3.49 -1.07
N GLN A 72 -8.24 2.55 -0.42
CA GLN A 72 -9.46 1.97 -0.93
C GLN A 72 -10.63 2.58 -0.18
N LYS A 73 -11.55 3.21 -0.91
CA LYS A 73 -12.84 3.60 -0.34
C LYS A 73 -13.73 2.36 -0.32
N GLU A 74 -14.21 1.99 0.85
CA GLU A 74 -15.13 0.87 0.96
C GLU A 74 -16.54 1.32 0.53
N LEU A 75 -17.24 0.47 -0.23
CA LEU A 75 -18.64 0.70 -0.54
C LEU A 75 -19.45 0.50 0.75
N GLU A 76 -20.58 1.20 0.90
CA GLU A 76 -21.41 1.24 2.13
C GLU A 76 -21.81 -0.13 2.71
N LYS A 77 -21.67 -1.22 1.94
CA LYS A 77 -21.80 -2.61 2.44
C LYS A 77 -20.40 -3.19 2.63
N GLY A 78 -19.86 -3.01 3.84
CA GLY A 78 -18.51 -3.42 4.21
C GLY A 78 -18.23 -4.90 3.97
N PHE A 79 -17.11 -5.19 3.33
CA PHE A 79 -16.54 -6.52 3.18
C PHE A 79 -16.06 -7.07 4.54
N TYR A 80 -15.65 -6.19 5.45
CA TYR A 80 -15.17 -6.56 6.79
C TYR A 80 -16.27 -6.84 7.82
N ASP A 81 -17.51 -6.38 7.60
CA ASP A 81 -18.65 -6.65 8.50
C ASP A 81 -18.99 -8.16 8.52
N SER A 82 -18.60 -8.87 7.46
CA SER A 82 -18.78 -10.32 7.29
C SER A 82 -17.71 -11.19 7.99
N MET A 83 -16.57 -10.62 8.43
CA MET A 83 -15.49 -11.41 9.04
C MET A 83 -15.54 -11.47 10.58
N GLY A 84 -16.56 -10.88 11.22
CA GLY A 84 -16.64 -10.91 12.69
C GLY A 84 -18.00 -10.64 13.34
N SER A 85 -19.08 -10.38 12.60
CA SER A 85 -20.38 -10.12 13.23
C SER A 85 -21.26 -11.36 13.24
N ASN A 86 -21.43 -11.93 14.43
CA ASN A 86 -22.55 -12.82 14.71
C ASN A 86 -23.81 -11.95 14.61
N ALA A 87 -24.56 -12.11 13.52
CA ALA A 87 -25.72 -11.29 13.19
C ALA A 87 -26.80 -11.47 14.25
N ASN A 88 -26.86 -10.59 15.25
CA ASN A 88 -28.08 -10.36 16.02
C ASN A 88 -28.19 -9.05 16.80
N ASP A 89 -27.20 -8.15 16.79
CA ASP A 89 -27.36 -6.89 17.53
C ASP A 89 -27.80 -5.74 16.60
N LYS A 90 -29.12 -5.61 16.47
CA LYS A 90 -29.74 -4.43 15.84
C LYS A 90 -29.81 -3.32 16.89
N ASN A 91 -29.26 -2.16 16.55
CA ASN A 91 -29.40 -0.87 17.24
C ASN A 91 -28.50 -0.62 18.44
N VAL A 92 -27.24 -0.25 18.20
CA VAL A 92 -26.54 0.76 19.00
C VAL A 92 -25.60 1.52 18.04
N PHE A 93 -25.12 2.70 18.40
CA PHE A 93 -24.10 3.48 17.66
C PHE A 93 -24.62 4.49 16.60
N ALA A 94 -25.72 5.17 16.93
CA ALA A 94 -25.88 6.58 16.58
C ALA A 94 -25.51 7.44 17.80
N LYS A 95 -24.23 7.86 17.91
CA LYS A 95 -23.71 9.06 18.60
C LYS A 95 -22.30 8.84 19.15
N GLY A 96 -21.40 9.78 18.87
CA GLY A 96 -20.24 10.07 19.70
C GLY A 96 -18.96 10.27 18.92
N GLY A 97 -18.60 11.54 18.65
CA GLY A 97 -17.25 11.88 18.20
C GLY A 97 -16.22 11.76 19.31
N ASN A 98 -14.93 11.59 18.98
CA ASN A 98 -13.89 12.60 19.16
C ASN A 98 -12.50 12.04 18.75
N SER A 99 -11.72 12.90 18.09
CA SER A 99 -10.24 13.00 18.08
C SER A 99 -9.39 11.74 17.81
N SER A 100 -8.94 11.59 16.56
CA SER A 100 -7.75 10.79 16.22
C SER A 100 -6.46 11.63 16.40
N PRO A 101 -5.36 11.05 16.93
CA PRO A 101 -4.19 11.80 17.41
C PRO A 101 -3.08 12.04 16.34
N MET A 102 -3.39 12.01 15.05
CA MET A 102 -2.38 12.25 14.00
C MET A 102 -2.68 13.52 13.21
N GLY A 103 -1.79 14.50 13.36
CA GLY A 103 -1.90 15.82 12.74
C GLY A 103 -2.00 15.77 11.22
N GLY A 104 -2.91 16.59 10.69
CA GLY A 104 -2.79 17.20 9.36
C GLY A 104 -3.06 16.30 8.15
N TRP A 105 -4.07 15.43 8.20
CA TRP A 105 -4.55 14.73 7.00
C TRP A 105 -5.94 15.26 6.61
N ASP A 106 -6.10 15.56 5.32
CA ASP A 106 -7.25 16.20 4.68
C ASP A 106 -8.62 15.71 5.20
N GLN A 107 -9.54 16.68 5.33
CA GLN A 107 -10.84 16.62 6.02
C GLN A 107 -11.91 15.69 5.39
N ASP A 108 -11.53 14.81 4.45
CA ASP A 108 -12.45 13.91 3.73
C ASP A 108 -12.66 12.54 4.43
N MET A 109 -12.25 12.42 5.70
CA MET A 109 -12.06 11.14 6.41
C MET A 109 -13.31 10.50 7.03
N ALA A 110 -14.52 11.01 6.78
CA ALA A 110 -15.76 10.41 7.31
C ALA A 110 -16.32 9.27 6.43
N SER A 111 -15.47 8.36 5.94
CA SER A 111 -15.94 7.18 5.18
C SER A 111 -15.16 5.91 5.54
N ASN A 112 -15.90 4.81 5.66
CA ASN A 112 -15.35 3.46 5.80
C ASN A 112 -14.33 3.22 4.68
N GLY A 113 -13.12 2.84 5.05
CA GLY A 113 -12.05 2.70 4.08
C GLY A 113 -10.80 2.11 4.69
N SER A 114 -9.94 1.58 3.83
CA SER A 114 -8.66 1.02 4.23
C SER A 114 -7.52 1.78 3.59
N THR A 115 -6.52 2.13 4.39
CA THR A 115 -5.24 2.66 3.92
C THR A 115 -4.16 1.60 4.09
N LEU A 116 -3.46 1.27 3.02
CA LEU A 116 -2.21 0.51 3.09
C LEU A 116 -1.06 1.48 2.80
N THR A 117 -0.09 1.57 3.69
CA THR A 117 1.13 2.37 3.49
C THR A 117 2.33 1.44 3.43
N GLU A 118 3.11 1.58 2.38
CA GLU A 118 4.41 0.94 2.18
C GLU A 118 5.50 1.98 2.31
N ASP A 119 6.52 1.71 3.13
CA ASP A 119 7.70 2.56 3.30
C ASP A 119 8.94 1.80 2.87
N PHE A 120 9.80 2.47 2.10
CA PHE A 120 11.06 1.96 1.59
C PHE A 120 12.19 2.86 2.09
N ASP A 121 13.20 2.27 2.71
CA ASP A 121 14.33 3.01 3.27
C ASP A 121 15.61 2.17 3.23
N ASP A 122 16.72 2.78 3.66
CA ASP A 122 18.04 2.15 3.67
C ASP A 122 18.43 1.64 2.26
N PHE A 123 18.41 2.57 1.31
CA PHE A 123 18.78 2.29 -0.08
C PHE A 123 20.28 2.03 -0.18
N ARG A 124 20.64 0.88 -0.76
CA ARG A 124 22.02 0.45 -0.96
C ARG A 124 22.23 0.06 -2.41
N ASN A 125 23.45 0.25 -2.90
CA ASN A 125 23.84 -0.23 -4.23
C ASN A 125 24.11 -1.74 -4.14
N ASP A 126 23.20 -2.55 -4.69
CA ASP A 126 23.31 -4.01 -4.67
C ASP A 126 23.67 -4.58 -6.07
N ALA A 127 23.26 -5.83 -6.31
CA ALA A 127 23.50 -6.58 -7.52
C ALA A 127 23.22 -5.75 -8.78
N ALA A 128 24.21 -5.75 -9.67
CA ALA A 128 24.17 -5.08 -10.98
C ALA A 128 24.07 -3.54 -10.94
N GLY A 129 24.45 -2.89 -9.83
CA GLY A 129 24.53 -1.43 -9.74
C GLY A 129 23.18 -0.73 -9.58
N ILE A 130 22.17 -1.46 -9.11
CA ILE A 130 20.83 -0.94 -8.84
C ILE A 130 20.74 -0.58 -7.35
N SER A 131 20.24 0.62 -7.06
CA SER A 131 19.96 1.07 -5.69
C SER A 131 18.61 0.51 -5.24
N LEU A 132 18.61 -0.34 -4.21
CA LEU A 132 17.42 -1.05 -3.71
C LEU A 132 17.26 -0.86 -2.19
N PRO A 133 16.02 -0.86 -1.66
CA PRO A 133 15.77 -0.61 -0.24
C PRO A 133 16.02 -1.84 0.63
N HIS A 134 16.86 -1.74 1.66
CA HIS A 134 17.10 -2.85 2.61
C HIS A 134 16.12 -2.86 3.78
N LYS A 135 15.33 -1.79 3.93
CA LYS A 135 14.29 -1.69 4.95
C LYS A 135 12.95 -1.45 4.28
N TYR A 136 12.00 -2.33 4.58
CA TYR A 136 10.64 -2.26 4.05
C TYR A 136 9.64 -2.39 5.19
N SER A 137 8.63 -1.53 5.26
CA SER A 137 7.54 -1.68 6.22
C SER A 137 6.19 -1.43 5.61
N VAL A 138 5.20 -2.14 6.14
CA VAL A 138 3.81 -2.08 5.70
C VAL A 138 2.94 -1.74 6.90
N LEU A 139 2.08 -0.73 6.75
CA LEU A 139 1.04 -0.38 7.71
C LEU A 139 -0.32 -0.47 7.01
N LEU A 140 -1.18 -1.36 7.47
CA LEU A 140 -2.58 -1.43 7.06
C LEU A 140 -3.44 -0.81 8.16
N SER A 141 -4.17 0.25 7.83
CA SER A 141 -5.21 0.86 8.66
C SER A 141 -6.57 0.56 8.06
N ILE A 142 -7.48 0.01 8.84
CA ILE A 142 -8.86 -0.25 8.44
C ILE A 142 -9.76 0.60 9.33
N ASP A 143 -10.46 1.55 8.72
CA ASP A 143 -11.42 2.41 9.39
C ASP A 143 -12.82 1.78 9.25
N ALA A 144 -13.33 1.21 10.34
CA ALA A 144 -14.68 0.67 10.43
C ALA A 144 -15.55 1.54 11.35
N ALA A 145 -16.88 1.38 11.26
CA ALA A 145 -17.81 2.07 12.14
C ALA A 145 -17.57 1.79 13.64
N SER A 146 -17.02 0.61 13.95
CA SER A 146 -16.67 0.18 15.31
C SER A 146 -15.30 0.70 15.81
N GLY A 147 -14.51 1.34 14.93
CA GLY A 147 -13.19 1.88 15.25
C GLY A 147 -12.14 1.59 14.19
N THR A 148 -10.93 2.11 14.39
CA THR A 148 -9.79 1.89 13.51
C THR A 148 -8.93 0.73 14.01
N SER A 149 -8.61 -0.21 13.12
CA SER A 149 -7.65 -1.30 13.37
C SER A 149 -6.38 -1.08 12.57
N GLU A 150 -5.22 -1.28 13.19
CA GLU A 150 -3.91 -1.13 12.55
C GLU A 150 -3.10 -2.42 12.62
N PHE A 151 -2.49 -2.77 11.49
CA PHE A 151 -1.58 -3.90 11.36
C PHE A 151 -0.26 -3.44 10.76
N LYS A 152 0.85 -3.79 11.42
CA LYS A 152 2.18 -3.34 11.03
C LYS A 152 3.12 -4.52 10.81
N TRP A 153 3.79 -4.52 9.67
CA TRP A 153 4.84 -5.46 9.33
C TRP A 153 6.12 -4.69 9.00
N GLY A 154 7.26 -5.25 9.42
CA GLY A 154 8.58 -4.72 9.12
C GLY A 154 9.48 -5.83 8.61
N PHE A 155 10.23 -5.51 7.56
CA PHE A 155 11.11 -6.43 6.86
C PHE A 155 12.51 -5.81 6.78
N GLN A 156 13.51 -6.63 7.05
CA GLN A 156 14.91 -6.32 6.79
C GLN A 156 15.35 -7.23 5.65
N ILE A 157 15.72 -6.65 4.52
CA ILE A 157 16.19 -7.38 3.35
C ILE A 157 17.70 -7.46 3.48
N THR A 158 18.22 -8.69 3.56
CA THR A 158 19.65 -8.91 3.79
C THR A 158 20.46 -8.95 2.50
N GLU A 159 19.85 -9.39 1.40
CA GLU A 159 20.54 -9.61 0.14
C GLU A 159 19.55 -9.61 -1.03
N TYR A 160 19.98 -9.01 -2.15
CA TYR A 160 19.32 -9.12 -3.45
C TYR A 160 20.17 -9.97 -4.40
N LYS A 161 19.57 -10.99 -5.01
CA LYS A 161 20.22 -11.83 -6.04
C LYS A 161 19.51 -11.70 -7.37
N LEU A 162 20.25 -11.30 -8.41
CA LEU A 162 19.77 -11.36 -9.78
C LEU A 162 20.19 -12.71 -10.40
N ILE A 163 19.25 -13.64 -10.47
CA ILE A 163 19.46 -14.97 -11.05
C ILE A 163 18.88 -14.96 -12.47
N LYS A 164 19.72 -15.20 -13.48
CA LYS A 164 19.30 -15.23 -14.89
C LYS A 164 18.74 -16.59 -15.33
N GLU A 165 19.27 -17.66 -14.75
CA GLU A 165 18.87 -19.03 -15.04
C GLU A 165 18.49 -19.71 -13.73
N PHE A 166 17.22 -20.09 -13.62
CA PHE A 166 16.75 -20.89 -12.51
C PHE A 166 16.99 -22.36 -12.85
N PRO A 167 17.56 -23.16 -11.94
CA PRO A 167 17.56 -24.62 -12.07
C PRO A 167 16.13 -25.13 -12.34
N ALA A 168 15.99 -26.19 -13.14
CA ALA A 168 14.68 -26.72 -13.54
C ALA A 168 13.81 -27.15 -12.33
N ASP A 169 14.43 -27.45 -11.20
CA ASP A 169 13.83 -27.87 -9.93
C ASP A 169 13.67 -26.73 -8.91
N PHE A 170 14.03 -25.49 -9.26
CA PHE A 170 13.92 -24.33 -8.36
C PHE A 170 12.50 -24.11 -7.83
N PHE A 171 11.48 -24.34 -8.67
CA PHE A 171 10.07 -24.30 -8.28
C PHE A 171 9.46 -25.70 -8.19
N SER A 172 10.11 -26.61 -7.44
CA SER A 172 9.52 -27.92 -7.15
C SER A 172 8.72 -27.87 -5.85
N PHE A 173 7.41 -28.13 -5.95
CA PHE A 173 6.54 -28.31 -4.79
C PHE A 173 6.34 -29.80 -4.60
N LYS A 174 6.95 -30.37 -3.55
CA LYS A 174 6.62 -31.73 -3.12
C LYS A 174 5.27 -31.67 -2.40
N ALA A 175 4.25 -32.25 -3.01
CA ALA A 175 3.02 -32.53 -2.28
C ALA A 175 3.34 -33.66 -1.29
N GLU A 176 3.43 -33.35 0.00
CA GLU A 176 3.32 -34.38 1.02
C GLU A 176 1.88 -34.90 0.96
N MET A 177 1.69 -36.12 0.44
CA MET A 177 0.41 -36.78 0.58
C MET A 177 0.23 -37.18 2.05
N PRO A 178 -0.88 -36.79 2.70
CA PRO A 178 -1.18 -37.28 4.03
C PRO A 178 -1.39 -38.80 3.98
N ASN A 179 -0.71 -39.53 4.89
CA ASN A 179 -0.94 -40.95 5.14
C ASN A 179 -2.28 -41.19 5.85
#